data_AF-A0A8X6JYG5-F1
#
_entry.id   AF-A0A8X6JYG5-F1
#
_cell.length_a   1.000
_cell.length_b   1.000
_cell.length_c   1.000
_cell.angle_alpha   90.00
_cell.angle_beta   90.00
_cell.angle_gamma   90.00
#
_symmetry.space_group_name_H-M   'P 1'
#
loop_
_entity.id
_entity.type
_entity.pdbx_description
1 polymer ?
#
loop_
_entity_poly.entity_id
_entity_poly.type
_entity_poly.pdbx_seq_one_letter_code
_entity_poly.pdbx_strand_id
1 'polypeptide(L)'
;MITSVKAQIKNSQQKEHMEYLATGYLIASLSYLFRIDRSTTSTIIKETCEAISSSLIVLTKPDKNKWLDIAEGYHEQWQFSNCLGAIDGKHVLMQAPPKSGSRFHKYKGTFRIILLACVDANYKFVLVDIGAEDHNSDSEVFKNSIFGQSLEKGTLHIPCPVEITGTKTRCLSFLFGMKLFLLKII
;
A
#
# COMPACT_ATOMS: atom_id res chain seq x y z
N MET A 1 9.40 -21.89 21.92
CA MET A 1 8.37 -22.06 20.86
C MET A 1 8.63 -21.16 19.64
N ILE A 2 9.89 -20.79 19.35
CA ILE A 2 10.27 -19.96 18.18
C ILE A 2 11.16 -20.75 17.21
N THR A 3 11.71 -21.88 17.64
CA THR A 3 12.57 -22.74 16.83
C THR A 3 11.80 -23.73 15.95
N SER A 4 10.54 -24.05 16.28
CA SER A 4 9.74 -25.06 15.55
C SER A 4 9.09 -24.55 14.25
N VAL A 5 8.99 -23.24 14.03
CA VAL A 5 8.42 -22.69 12.79
C VAL A 5 9.43 -22.71 11.63
N LYS A 6 10.74 -22.70 11.93
CA LYS A 6 11.79 -22.80 10.89
C LYS A 6 11.99 -24.22 10.36
N ALA A 7 11.46 -25.25 11.04
CA ALA A 7 11.75 -26.65 10.74
C ALA A 7 10.66 -27.37 9.90
N GLN A 8 9.49 -26.75 9.67
CA GLN A 8 8.40 -27.35 8.87
C GLN A 8 8.35 -26.89 7.41
N ILE A 9 9.25 -25.98 7.00
CA ILE A 9 9.26 -25.44 5.64
C ILE A 9 10.18 -26.30 4.76
N LYS A 10 9.70 -27.49 4.42
CA LYS A 10 10.20 -28.28 3.29
C LYS A 10 9.02 -28.59 2.39
N ASN A 11 9.25 -28.42 1.09
CA ASN A 11 8.49 -29.00 -0.05
C ASN A 11 7.43 -28.12 -0.71
N SER A 12 7.61 -27.92 -2.02
CA SER A 12 6.65 -27.58 -3.11
C SER A 12 5.55 -26.53 -2.90
N GLN A 13 4.82 -26.53 -1.79
CA GLN A 13 3.63 -25.70 -1.55
C GLN A 13 3.93 -24.20 -1.46
N GLN A 14 5.15 -23.78 -1.13
CA GLN A 14 5.52 -22.35 -1.15
C GLN A 14 5.71 -21.78 -2.57
N LYS A 15 6.01 -22.62 -3.57
CA LYS A 15 6.19 -22.16 -4.96
C LYS A 15 4.86 -21.77 -5.62
N GLU A 16 3.79 -22.50 -5.30
CA GLU A 16 2.41 -22.25 -5.78
C GLU A 16 1.98 -20.80 -5.59
N HIS A 17 2.21 -20.25 -4.41
CA HIS A 17 1.68 -18.94 -4.02
C HIS A 17 2.50 -17.79 -4.57
N MET A 18 3.83 -17.93 -4.61
CA MET A 18 4.69 -16.93 -5.24
C MET A 18 4.41 -16.86 -6.74
N GLU A 19 4.11 -17.99 -7.39
CA GLU A 19 3.67 -17.99 -8.79
C GLU A 19 2.30 -17.35 -8.96
N TYR A 20 1.30 -17.67 -8.12
CA TYR A 20 -0.01 -17.00 -8.16
C TYR A 20 0.12 -15.47 -8.10
N LEU A 21 0.88 -14.96 -7.11
CA LEU A 21 1.04 -13.53 -6.88
C LEU A 21 1.95 -12.86 -7.93
N ALA A 22 2.95 -13.57 -8.46
CA ALA A 22 3.87 -13.02 -9.46
C ALA A 22 3.31 -13.02 -10.88
N THR A 23 2.49 -14.02 -11.26
CA THR A 23 2.03 -14.20 -12.65
C THR A 23 0.54 -13.98 -12.84
N GLY A 24 -0.26 -14.03 -11.77
CA GLY A 24 -1.72 -13.94 -11.85
C GLY A 24 -2.39 -15.18 -12.45
N TYR A 25 -1.77 -16.36 -12.34
CA TYR A 25 -2.38 -17.61 -12.82
C TYR A 25 -3.75 -17.87 -12.19
N LEU A 26 -4.65 -18.49 -12.96
CA LEU A 26 -5.90 -18.98 -12.41
C LEU A 26 -5.63 -20.09 -11.38
N ILE A 27 -6.44 -20.14 -10.31
CA ILE A 27 -6.37 -21.21 -9.29
C ILE A 27 -6.48 -22.60 -9.94
N ALA A 28 -7.28 -22.73 -11.01
CA ALA A 28 -7.39 -23.97 -11.77
C ALA A 28 -6.06 -24.39 -12.43
N SER A 29 -5.28 -23.42 -12.92
CA SER A 29 -3.97 -23.67 -13.53
C SER A 29 -2.94 -24.11 -12.50
N LEU A 30 -2.94 -23.48 -11.32
CA LEU A 30 -2.05 -23.85 -10.21
C LEU A 30 -2.42 -25.22 -9.63
N SER A 31 -3.70 -25.46 -9.40
CA SER A 31 -4.22 -26.77 -8.99
C SER A 31 -3.76 -27.88 -9.94
N TYR A 32 -3.78 -27.63 -11.25
CA TYR A 32 -3.26 -28.58 -12.24
C TYR A 32 -1.73 -28.73 -12.18
N LEU A 33 -0.99 -27.62 -12.16
CA LEU A 33 0.47 -27.60 -12.17
C LEU A 33 1.06 -28.35 -10.97
N PHE A 34 0.46 -28.18 -9.81
CA PHE A 34 0.94 -28.74 -8.56
C PHE A 34 0.19 -30.00 -8.11
N ARG A 35 -0.84 -30.41 -8.86
CA ARG A 35 -1.65 -31.61 -8.63
C ARG A 35 -2.35 -31.62 -7.26
N ILE A 36 -2.85 -30.46 -6.87
CA ILE A 36 -3.60 -30.25 -5.62
C ILE A 36 -5.03 -29.88 -5.98
N ASP A 37 -6.01 -30.27 -5.17
CA ASP A 37 -7.41 -29.88 -5.41
C ASP A 37 -7.59 -28.35 -5.37
N ARG A 38 -8.56 -27.83 -6.14
CA ARG A 38 -8.83 -26.40 -6.25
C ARG A 38 -9.25 -25.77 -4.92
N SER A 39 -10.00 -26.50 -4.09
CA SER A 39 -10.42 -26.01 -2.77
C SER A 39 -9.22 -25.83 -1.85
N THR A 40 -8.34 -26.83 -1.78
CA THR A 40 -7.09 -26.76 -1.03
C THR A 40 -6.19 -25.64 -1.54
N THR A 41 -5.99 -25.55 -2.86
CA THR A 41 -5.19 -24.47 -3.48
C THR A 41 -5.73 -23.08 -3.08
N SER A 42 -7.05 -22.89 -3.11
CA SER A 42 -7.70 -21.64 -2.69
C SER A 42 -7.46 -21.32 -1.22
N THR A 43 -7.57 -22.32 -0.34
CA THR A 43 -7.29 -22.15 1.09
C THR A 43 -5.84 -21.75 1.33
N ILE A 44 -4.88 -22.43 0.72
CA ILE A 44 -3.47 -22.12 0.97
C ILE A 44 -3.10 -20.73 0.40
N ILE A 45 -3.67 -20.32 -0.73
CA ILE A 45 -3.52 -18.94 -1.24
C ILE A 45 -4.02 -17.93 -0.20
N LYS A 46 -5.22 -18.15 0.39
CA LYS A 46 -5.79 -17.24 1.40
C LYS A 46 -4.93 -17.15 2.65
N GLU A 47 -4.58 -18.28 3.24
CA GLU A 47 -3.73 -18.34 4.44
C GLU A 47 -2.38 -17.66 4.20
N THR A 48 -1.80 -17.85 3.01
CA THR A 48 -0.52 -17.21 2.65
C THR A 48 -0.67 -15.70 2.50
N CYS A 49 -1.73 -15.22 1.83
CA CYS A 49 -2.02 -13.78 1.71
C CYS A 49 -2.24 -13.14 3.09
N GLU A 50 -2.95 -13.83 3.99
CA GLU A 50 -3.17 -13.36 5.37
C GLU A 50 -1.85 -13.31 6.16
N ALA A 51 -1.00 -14.32 6.03
CA ALA A 51 0.31 -14.34 6.68
C ALA A 51 1.24 -13.23 6.14
N ILE A 52 1.26 -13.02 4.82
CA ILE A 52 2.01 -11.94 4.18
C ILE A 52 1.51 -10.59 4.69
N SER A 53 0.19 -10.35 4.63
CA SER A 53 -0.44 -9.11 5.11
C SER A 53 -0.11 -8.83 6.57
N SER A 54 -0.15 -9.87 7.42
CA SER A 54 0.17 -9.75 8.85
C SER A 54 1.66 -9.46 9.10
N SER A 55 2.55 -9.86 8.20
CA SER A 55 3.99 -9.62 8.31
C SER A 55 4.47 -8.30 7.72
N LEU A 56 3.64 -7.65 6.89
CA LEU A 56 3.97 -6.40 6.21
C LEU A 56 3.85 -5.21 7.18
N ILE A 57 5.00 -4.66 7.56
CA ILE A 57 5.13 -3.45 8.40
C ILE A 57 4.49 -2.22 7.73
N VAL A 58 4.32 -2.24 6.40
CA VAL A 58 3.76 -1.16 5.56
C VAL A 58 2.35 -0.71 5.97
N LEU A 59 1.62 -1.54 6.73
CA LEU A 59 0.28 -1.20 7.25
C LEU A 59 0.33 -0.57 8.66
N THR A 60 1.51 -0.43 9.25
CA THR A 60 1.67 0.23 10.55
C THR A 60 1.92 1.73 10.36
N LYS A 61 1.28 2.53 11.20
CA LYS A 61 1.38 3.98 11.15
C LYS A 61 2.80 4.44 11.49
N PRO A 62 3.46 5.26 10.66
CA PRO A 62 4.80 5.76 10.96
C PRO A 62 4.80 6.58 12.25
N ASP A 63 5.86 6.42 13.03
CA ASP A 63 6.13 7.28 14.18
C ASP A 63 6.92 8.53 13.76
N LYS A 64 7.15 9.43 14.71
CA LYS A 64 7.83 10.70 14.44
C LYS A 64 9.26 10.49 13.92
N ASN A 65 9.98 9.51 14.44
CA ASN A 65 11.35 9.22 14.01
C ASN A 65 11.37 8.70 12.57
N LYS A 66 10.43 7.81 12.23
CA LYS A 66 10.30 7.28 10.87
C LYS A 66 10.01 8.37 9.85
N TRP A 67 9.19 9.37 10.20
CA TRP A 67 8.98 10.53 9.33
C TRP A 67 10.24 11.36 9.11
N LEU A 68 11.08 11.54 10.14
CA LEU A 68 12.36 12.24 10.01
C LEU A 68 13.32 11.46 9.10
N ASP A 69 13.42 10.14 9.26
CA ASP A 69 14.24 9.29 8.39
C ASP A 69 13.79 9.38 6.92
N ILE A 70 12.48 9.41 6.68
CA ILE A 70 11.93 9.56 5.31
C ILE A 70 12.29 10.93 4.74
N ALA A 71 12.13 12.00 5.53
CA ALA A 71 12.46 13.36 5.11
C ALA A 71 13.95 13.52 4.79
N GLU A 72 14.82 12.93 5.60
CA GLU A 72 16.27 12.91 5.35
C GLU A 72 16.60 12.15 4.07
N GLY A 73 16.00 10.97 3.86
CA GLY A 73 16.18 10.21 2.62
C GLY A 73 15.77 10.97 1.36
N TYR A 74 14.68 11.75 1.41
CA TYR A 74 14.28 12.62 0.31
C TYR A 74 15.23 13.78 0.09
N HIS A 75 15.76 14.37 1.16
CA HIS A 75 16.74 15.43 1.08
C HIS A 75 18.03 14.93 0.42
N GLU A 76 18.58 13.80 0.88
CA GLU A 76 19.83 13.26 0.37
C GLU A 76 19.74 12.86 -1.11
N GLN A 77 18.70 12.12 -1.49
CA GLN A 77 18.62 11.53 -2.84
C GLN A 77 18.01 12.47 -3.87
N TRP A 78 17.01 13.25 -3.47
CA TRP A 78 16.17 14.00 -4.39
C TRP A 78 16.22 15.52 -4.17
N GLN A 79 17.02 15.98 -3.19
CA GLN A 79 17.12 17.39 -2.81
C GLN A 79 15.78 18.01 -2.38
N PHE A 80 14.85 17.17 -1.90
CA PHE A 80 13.56 17.58 -1.37
C PHE A 80 13.56 17.54 0.16
N SER A 81 13.94 18.65 0.78
CA SER A 81 13.87 18.81 2.24
C SER A 81 12.45 18.72 2.76
N ASN A 82 12.26 18.11 3.94
CA ASN A 82 10.96 18.00 4.64
C ASN A 82 9.85 17.27 3.84
N CYS A 83 10.20 16.50 2.80
CA CYS A 83 9.26 15.66 2.08
C CYS A 83 8.98 14.38 2.87
N LEU A 84 7.72 14.16 3.22
CA LEU A 84 7.32 12.99 4.01
C LEU A 84 6.95 11.78 3.17
N GLY A 85 6.87 11.92 1.85
CA GLY A 85 6.43 10.84 0.96
C GLY A 85 5.82 11.34 -0.33
N ALA A 86 5.82 10.47 -1.32
CA ALA A 86 5.14 10.65 -2.59
C ALA A 86 3.90 9.76 -2.64
N ILE A 87 2.76 10.34 -3.00
CA ILE A 87 1.45 9.71 -3.00
C ILE A 87 0.93 9.57 -4.41
N ASP A 88 0.43 8.38 -4.71
CA ASP A 88 -0.22 8.10 -5.99
C ASP A 88 -1.36 7.08 -5.83
N GLY A 89 -2.35 7.21 -6.72
CA GLY A 89 -3.51 6.34 -6.82
C GLY A 89 -3.41 5.42 -8.04
N LYS A 90 -3.66 4.12 -7.85
CA LYS A 90 -3.72 3.14 -8.93
C LYS A 90 -5.06 2.45 -8.97
N HIS A 91 -5.72 2.50 -10.13
CA HIS A 91 -6.88 1.67 -10.40
C HIS A 91 -6.45 0.23 -10.67
N VAL A 92 -6.87 -0.68 -9.79
CA VAL A 92 -6.65 -2.11 -9.93
C VAL A 92 -7.92 -2.75 -10.47
N LEU A 93 -7.80 -3.45 -11.60
CA LEU A 93 -8.90 -4.23 -12.14
C LEU A 93 -9.18 -5.43 -11.23
N MET A 94 -10.46 -5.70 -11.02
CA MET A 94 -10.90 -6.82 -10.19
C MET A 94 -12.11 -7.49 -10.81
N GLN A 95 -12.37 -8.73 -10.38
CA GLN A 95 -13.66 -9.36 -10.61
C GLN A 95 -14.71 -8.75 -9.68
N ALA A 96 -15.95 -8.68 -10.15
CA ALA A 96 -17.08 -8.22 -9.35
C ALA A 96 -17.17 -9.02 -8.03
N PRO A 97 -17.13 -8.36 -6.85
CA PRO A 97 -17.37 -9.04 -5.60
C PRO A 97 -18.81 -9.58 -5.55
N PRO A 98 -19.06 -10.70 -4.87
CA PRO A 98 -20.41 -11.19 -4.66
C PRO A 98 -21.28 -10.10 -4.02
N LYS A 99 -22.47 -9.87 -4.59
CA LYS A 99 -23.45 -8.88 -4.08
C LYS A 99 -22.95 -7.41 -4.11
N SER A 100 -21.94 -7.07 -4.91
CA SER A 100 -21.42 -5.70 -5.01
C SER A 100 -22.34 -4.72 -5.74
N GLY A 101 -23.33 -5.21 -6.50
CA GLY A 101 -24.10 -4.37 -7.42
C GLY A 101 -23.18 -3.60 -8.36
N SER A 102 -23.40 -2.29 -8.51
CA SER A 102 -22.58 -1.38 -9.31
C SER A 102 -21.45 -0.67 -8.53
N ARG A 103 -21.23 -1.01 -7.26
CA ARG A 103 -20.39 -0.25 -6.31
C ARG A 103 -18.90 -0.14 -6.67
N PHE A 104 -18.41 -1.00 -7.56
CA PHE A 104 -17.07 -0.92 -8.15
C PHE A 104 -17.12 -0.92 -9.69
N HIS A 105 -18.31 -0.81 -10.26
CA HIS A 105 -18.57 -1.03 -11.68
C HIS A 105 -18.39 0.28 -12.46
N LYS A 106 -17.41 0.32 -13.35
CA LYS A 106 -17.26 1.40 -14.32
C LYS A 106 -18.22 1.19 -15.49
N TYR A 107 -18.68 2.29 -16.08
CA TYR A 107 -19.55 2.32 -17.28
C TYR A 107 -19.11 1.39 -18.43
N LYS A 108 -17.81 1.08 -18.54
CA LYS A 108 -17.25 0.14 -19.54
C LYS A 108 -17.31 -1.34 -19.14
N GLY A 109 -18.16 -1.74 -18.20
CA GLY A 109 -18.36 -3.15 -17.85
C GLY A 109 -17.23 -3.76 -17.01
N THR A 110 -16.37 -2.95 -16.37
CA THR A 110 -15.22 -3.44 -15.60
C THR A 110 -15.35 -3.05 -14.13
N PHE A 111 -14.92 -3.94 -13.23
CA PHE A 111 -14.88 -3.64 -11.80
C PHE A 111 -13.47 -3.18 -11.41
N ARG A 112 -13.37 -2.11 -10.64
CA ARG A 112 -12.10 -1.50 -10.22
C ARG A 112 -12.14 -1.11 -8.75
N ILE A 113 -11.01 -1.32 -8.08
CA ILE A 113 -10.72 -0.80 -6.75
C ILE A 113 -9.56 0.17 -6.86
N ILE A 114 -9.60 1.26 -6.09
CA ILE A 114 -8.51 2.21 -6.03
C ILE A 114 -7.59 1.80 -4.87
N LEU A 115 -6.30 1.69 -5.20
CA LEU A 115 -5.20 1.57 -4.26
C LEU A 115 -4.51 2.93 -4.19
N LEU A 116 -4.44 3.51 -3.00
CA LEU A 116 -3.69 4.71 -2.71
C LEU A 116 -2.43 4.32 -1.94
N ALA A 117 -1.26 4.74 -2.40
CA ALA A 117 -0.01 4.42 -1.72
C ALA A 117 0.85 5.67 -1.53
N CYS A 118 1.50 5.73 -0.38
CA CYS A 118 2.57 6.66 -0.06
C CYS A 118 3.89 5.90 -0.02
N VAL A 119 4.92 6.40 -0.72
CA VAL A 119 6.25 5.80 -0.78
C VAL A 119 7.31 6.74 -0.22
N ASP A 120 8.42 6.18 0.25
CA ASP A 120 9.63 6.91 0.65
C ASP A 120 10.57 7.17 -0.53
N ALA A 121 11.69 7.85 -0.26
CA ALA A 121 12.72 8.16 -1.25
C ALA A 121 13.35 6.92 -1.92
N ASN A 122 13.29 5.75 -1.26
CA ASN A 122 13.80 4.47 -1.76
C ASN A 122 12.71 3.64 -2.47
N TYR A 123 11.58 4.26 -2.81
CA TYR A 123 10.42 3.60 -3.41
C TYR A 123 9.79 2.50 -2.53
N LYS A 124 10.02 2.53 -1.22
CA LYS A 124 9.38 1.61 -0.27
C LYS A 124 8.05 2.18 0.16
N PHE A 125 7.03 1.33 0.21
CA PHE A 125 5.74 1.74 0.73
C PHE A 125 5.84 2.12 2.20
N VAL A 126 5.35 3.31 2.51
CA VAL A 126 5.23 3.85 3.88
C VAL A 126 3.82 3.59 4.39
N LEU A 127 2.81 3.83 3.55
CA LEU A 127 1.40 3.63 3.85
C LEU A 127 0.67 3.19 2.58
N VAL A 128 -0.29 2.28 2.74
CA VAL A 128 -1.15 1.82 1.65
C VAL A 128 -2.59 1.77 2.15
N ASP A 129 -3.51 2.33 1.38
CA ASP A 129 -4.95 2.24 1.57
C ASP A 129 -5.58 1.61 0.33
N ILE A 130 -6.38 0.56 0.52
CA ILE A 130 -7.00 -0.22 -0.56
C ILE A 130 -8.48 -0.34 -0.23
N GLY A 131 -9.36 0.09 -1.14
CA GLY A 131 -10.79 -0.03 -0.88
C GLY A 131 -11.68 1.00 -1.56
N ALA A 132 -11.11 2.10 -2.04
CA ALA A 132 -11.93 3.20 -2.53
C ALA A 132 -12.60 2.88 -3.88
N GLU A 133 -13.82 3.38 -4.01
CA GLU A 133 -14.71 3.15 -5.16
C GLU A 133 -14.34 4.08 -6.34
N ASP A 134 -14.41 3.56 -7.58
CA ASP A 134 -13.99 4.24 -8.84
C ASP A 134 -14.82 5.49 -9.21
N HIS A 135 -15.83 5.86 -8.41
CA HIS A 135 -16.69 7.04 -8.68
C HIS A 135 -16.18 8.32 -8.03
N ASN A 136 -15.19 8.22 -7.16
CA ASN A 136 -14.65 9.35 -6.41
C ASN A 136 -13.40 9.89 -7.12
N SER A 137 -13.23 11.22 -7.12
CA SER A 137 -11.97 11.84 -7.55
C SER A 137 -10.81 11.41 -6.64
N ASP A 138 -9.56 11.43 -7.15
CA ASP A 138 -8.37 11.08 -6.35
C ASP A 138 -8.32 11.87 -5.02
N SER A 139 -8.67 13.16 -5.07
CA SER A 139 -8.79 14.02 -3.88
C SER A 139 -9.79 13.51 -2.85
N GLU A 140 -10.91 12.95 -3.29
CA GLU A 140 -11.95 12.40 -2.42
C GLU A 140 -11.58 11.02 -1.89
N VAL A 141 -10.94 10.19 -2.71
CA VAL A 141 -10.32 8.93 -2.28
C VAL A 141 -9.34 9.18 -1.14
N PHE A 142 -8.46 10.18 -1.28
CA PHE A 142 -7.53 10.56 -0.23
C PHE A 142 -8.21 11.06 1.03
N LYS A 143 -9.16 11.99 0.94
CA LYS A 143 -9.89 12.50 2.12
C LYS A 143 -10.56 11.38 2.90
N ASN A 144 -11.13 10.42 2.19
CA ASN A 144 -11.84 9.29 2.80
C ASN A 144 -10.88 8.17 3.26
N SER A 145 -9.65 8.12 2.76
CA SER A 145 -8.63 7.15 3.17
C SER A 145 -8.30 7.28 4.67
N ILE A 146 -7.89 6.18 5.29
CA ILE A 146 -7.36 6.13 6.66
C ILE A 146 -6.23 7.14 6.81
N PHE A 147 -5.40 7.29 5.78
CA PHE A 147 -4.30 8.23 5.77
C PHE A 147 -4.78 9.69 5.80
N GLY A 148 -5.67 10.08 4.89
CA GLY A 148 -6.21 11.44 4.83
C GLY A 148 -6.99 11.81 6.10
N GLN A 149 -7.80 10.89 6.62
CA GLN A 149 -8.48 11.10 7.90
C GLN A 149 -7.51 11.21 9.09
N SER A 150 -6.43 10.41 9.09
CA SER A 150 -5.42 10.47 10.14
C SER A 150 -4.62 11.78 10.10
N LEU A 151 -4.40 12.31 8.90
CA LEU A 151 -3.79 13.61 8.65
C LEU A 151 -4.68 14.75 9.18
N GLU A 152 -5.96 14.75 8.83
CA GLU A 152 -6.92 15.77 9.28
C GLU A 152 -7.13 15.75 10.80
N LYS A 153 -7.10 14.56 11.40
CA LYS A 153 -7.19 14.39 12.87
C LYS A 153 -5.87 14.67 13.60
N GLY A 154 -4.78 14.97 12.90
CA GLY A 154 -3.45 15.23 13.50
C GLY A 154 -2.82 14.02 14.19
N THR A 155 -3.30 12.81 13.90
CA THR A 155 -2.87 11.60 14.61
C THR A 155 -1.61 10.97 14.01
N LEU A 156 -1.13 11.46 12.85
CA LEU A 156 0.04 10.94 12.14
C LEU A 156 1.39 11.26 12.80
N HIS A 157 1.40 11.96 13.94
CA HIS A 157 2.63 12.33 14.68
C HIS A 157 3.71 12.97 13.78
N ILE A 158 3.27 13.79 12.83
CA ILE A 158 4.15 14.45 11.88
C ILE A 158 5.08 15.41 12.64
N PRO A 159 6.40 15.38 12.36
CA PRO A 159 7.34 16.26 13.03
C PRO A 159 7.05 17.74 12.71
N CYS A 160 7.29 18.60 13.70
CA CYS A 160 7.19 20.04 13.53
C CYS A 160 8.13 20.55 12.42
N PRO A 161 7.81 21.69 11.79
CA PRO A 161 8.63 22.26 10.71
C PRO A 161 10.10 22.40 11.12
N VAL A 162 10.98 21.83 10.32
CA VAL A 162 12.44 21.90 10.52
C VAL A 162 13.01 22.95 9.56
N GLU A 163 14.03 23.67 10.01
CA GLU A 163 14.78 24.61 9.17
C GLU A 163 15.46 23.86 8.03
N ILE A 164 15.37 24.37 6.81
CA ILE A 164 16.10 23.79 5.69
C ILE A 164 17.59 24.05 5.90
N THR A 165 18.40 23.00 5.90
CA THR A 165 19.86 23.05 6.04
C THR A 165 20.45 24.14 5.14
N GLY A 166 21.13 25.12 5.74
CA GLY A 166 21.75 26.26 5.02
C GLY A 166 20.86 27.50 4.84
N THR A 167 19.62 27.50 5.32
CA THR A 167 18.74 28.68 5.31
C THR A 167 18.13 28.92 6.70
N LYS A 168 17.76 30.16 7.02
CA LYS A 168 16.94 30.48 8.21
C LYS A 168 15.44 30.27 7.95
N THR A 169 15.09 29.67 6.82
CA THR A 169 13.70 29.50 6.40
C THR A 169 13.17 28.20 6.98
N ARG A 170 12.15 28.31 7.83
CA ARG A 170 11.38 27.16 8.28
C ARG A 170 10.47 26.70 7.15
N CYS A 171 10.58 25.43 6.78
CA CYS A 171 9.71 24.84 5.77
C CYS A 171 8.80 23.82 6.45
N LEU A 172 7.50 23.95 6.19
CA LEU A 172 6.49 22.99 6.63
C LEU A 172 6.73 21.65 5.94
N SER A 173 6.46 20.56 6.65
CA SER A 173 6.55 19.23 6.07
C SER A 173 5.45 19.06 5.02
N PHE A 174 5.75 18.42 3.90
CA PHE A 174 4.78 18.26 2.81
C PHE A 174 4.83 16.86 2.20
N LEU A 175 3.73 16.47 1.56
CA LEU A 175 3.62 15.24 0.79
C LEU A 175 3.54 15.60 -0.69
N PHE A 176 4.31 14.89 -1.51
CA PHE A 176 4.21 14.98 -2.96
C PHE A 176 3.00 14.17 -3.44
N GLY A 177 2.28 14.68 -4.42
CA GLY A 177 1.24 13.93 -5.10
C GLY A 177 1.39 14.06 -6.61
N MET A 178 1.46 12.94 -7.34
CA MET A 178 1.62 12.97 -8.79
C MET A 178 0.27 12.94 -9.49
N LYS A 179 -0.06 14.07 -10.15
CA LYS A 179 -1.34 14.38 -10.84
C LYS A 179 -2.58 14.32 -9.92
N LEU A 180 -3.26 15.47 -9.81
CA LEU A 180 -4.50 15.74 -9.06
C LEU A 180 -4.42 15.89 -7.53
N PHE A 181 -3.29 15.60 -6.89
CA PHE A 181 -3.06 16.01 -5.51
C PHE A 181 -2.31 17.34 -5.48
N LEU A 182 -3.06 18.43 -5.29
CA LEU A 182 -2.52 19.72 -4.87
C LEU A 182 -1.55 19.48 -3.69
N LEU A 183 -0.36 20.09 -3.77
CA LEU A 183 0.60 20.21 -2.65
C LEU A 183 -0.18 20.53 -1.37
N LYS A 184 -0.35 19.53 -0.50
CA LYS A 184 -0.94 19.74 0.82
C LYS A 184 0.22 20.00 1.76
N ILE A 185 0.44 21.29 2.02
CA ILE A 185 1.34 21.76 3.07
C ILE A 185 0.68 21.38 4.40
N ILE A 186 1.41 20.66 5.27
CA ILE A 186 0.92 20.10 6.54
C ILE A 186 1.39 20.98 7.70
#